data_AF-X0X0S5-F1
#
_entry.id   AF-X0X0S5-F1
#
_cell.length_a   1.000
_cell.length_b   1.000
_cell.length_c   1.000
_cell.angle_alpha   90.00
_cell.angle_beta   90.00
_cell.angle_gamma   90.00
#
_symmetry.space_group_name_H-M   'P 1'
#
loop_
_entity.id
_entity.type
_entity.pdbx_description
1 polymer ?
#
loop_
_entity_poly.entity_id
_entity_poly.type
_entity_poly.pdbx_seq_one_letter_code
_entity_poly.pdbx_strand_id
1 'polypeptide(L)'
;NSKMIGIRHEDISLEPTRWFKKLYAQLGIKFSPKMETKIKEFTNDTNPTDPTNNEAHVLRRNSKENIKRWKKVLSYHEIEKIREITENLAKRYYLDEDW
;
A
#
# COMPACT_ATOMS: atom_id res chain seq x y z
N ASN A 1 10.49 11.10 17.38
CA ASN A 1 10.95 9.84 18.00
C ASN A 1 12.01 9.24 17.08
N SER A 2 13.30 9.26 17.47
CA SER A 2 14.43 8.91 16.59
C SER A 2 14.52 7.42 16.22
N LYS A 3 13.67 6.56 16.82
CA LYS A 3 13.61 5.12 16.53
C LYS A 3 12.46 4.74 15.58
N MET A 4 11.64 5.70 15.15
CA MET A 4 10.50 5.43 14.26
C MET A 4 10.96 5.32 12.81
N ILE A 5 10.62 4.22 12.15
CA ILE A 5 10.84 4.02 10.72
C ILE A 5 9.56 4.43 9.99
N GLY A 6 9.61 5.54 9.25
CA GLY A 6 8.53 5.98 8.38
C GLY A 6 8.72 5.47 6.96
N ILE A 7 7.70 4.85 6.38
CA ILE A 7 7.68 4.37 5.00
C ILE A 7 6.33 4.75 4.40
N ARG A 8 6.33 5.21 3.14
CA ARG A 8 5.11 5.49 2.40
C ARG A 8 4.40 4.17 2.04
N HIS A 9 3.09 4.11 2.25
CA HIS A 9 2.33 2.87 2.07
C HIS A 9 2.36 2.35 0.63
N GLU A 10 2.40 3.27 -0.34
CA GLU A 10 2.45 3.00 -1.76
C GLU A 10 3.75 2.32 -2.16
N ASP A 11 4.89 2.75 -1.62
CA ASP A 11 6.20 2.20 -1.97
C ASP A 11 6.32 0.74 -1.50
N ILE A 12 5.90 0.46 -0.26
CA ILE A 12 5.88 -0.91 0.27
C ILE A 12 4.84 -1.79 -0.43
N SER A 13 3.72 -1.22 -0.88
CA SER A 13 2.68 -1.98 -1.60
C SER A 13 3.09 -2.33 -3.03
N LEU A 14 3.93 -1.50 -3.67
CA LEU A 14 4.48 -1.74 -5.01
C LEU A 14 5.56 -2.84 -5.00
N GLU A 15 6.45 -2.83 -4.00
CA GLU A 15 7.56 -3.79 -3.89
C GLU A 15 7.68 -4.38 -2.47
N PRO A 16 6.66 -5.14 -2.00
CA PRO A 16 6.56 -5.55 -0.61
C PRO A 16 7.76 -6.37 -0.16
N THR A 17 8.18 -7.36 -0.95
CA THR A 17 9.36 -8.18 -0.60
C THR A 17 10.63 -7.36 -0.43
N ARG A 18 10.87 -6.36 -1.31
CA ARG A 18 12.05 -5.50 -1.25
C ARG A 18 12.06 -4.66 0.02
N TRP A 19 10.92 -4.03 0.32
CA TRP A 19 10.78 -3.14 1.47
C TRP A 19 10.77 -3.88 2.81
N PHE A 20 10.12 -5.04 2.91
CA PHE A 20 10.18 -5.87 4.13
C PHE A 20 11.60 -6.39 4.40
N LYS A 21 12.37 -6.78 3.37
CA LYS A 21 13.79 -7.13 3.51
C LYS A 21 14.59 -5.97 4.11
N LYS A 22 14.41 -4.75 3.59
CA LYS A 22 15.08 -3.54 4.09
C LYS A 22 14.69 -3.23 5.53
N LEU A 23 13.40 -3.31 5.86
CA LEU A 23 12.90 -3.09 7.22
C LEU A 23 13.49 -4.09 8.21
N TYR A 24 13.53 -5.38 7.87
CA TYR A 24 14.05 -6.41 8.75
C TYR A 24 15.55 -6.24 8.98
N ALA A 25 16.30 -5.87 7.95
CA ALA A 25 17.72 -5.54 8.08
C ALA A 25 17.96 -4.35 9.04
N GLN A 26 17.14 -3.29 8.95
CA GLN A 26 17.23 -2.15 9.88
C GLN A 26 16.89 -2.52 11.33
N LEU A 27 16.02 -3.51 11.53
CA LEU A 27 15.63 -4.02 12.84
C LEU A 27 16.58 -5.12 13.37
N GLY A 28 17.59 -5.53 12.61
CA GLY A 28 18.48 -6.64 12.98
C GLY A 28 17.81 -8.02 12.96
N ILE A 29 16.69 -8.17 12.23
CA ILE A 29 15.92 -9.41 12.13
C ILE A 29 16.38 -10.19 10.89
N LYS A 30 16.73 -11.48 11.06
CA LYS A 30 17.12 -12.34 9.94
C LYS A 30 15.91 -12.62 9.03
N PHE A 31 16.02 -12.23 7.76
CA PHE A 31 15.01 -12.50 6.75
C PHE A 31 15.09 -13.95 6.27
N SER A 32 13.99 -14.70 6.38
CA SER A 32 13.94 -16.13 6.01
C SER A 32 13.10 -16.37 4.74
N PRO A 33 13.36 -17.47 3.99
CA PRO A 33 12.52 -17.84 2.85
C PRO A 33 11.03 -18.00 3.21
N LYS A 34 10.72 -18.53 4.39
CA LYS A 34 9.33 -18.67 4.89
C LYS A 34 8.62 -17.32 5.01
N MET A 35 9.34 -16.29 5.49
CA MET A 35 8.80 -14.93 5.58
C MET A 35 8.55 -14.36 4.18
N GLU A 36 9.46 -14.59 3.23
CA GLU A 36 9.27 -14.16 1.84
C GLU A 36 8.02 -14.77 1.22
N THR A 37 7.83 -16.09 1.39
CA THR A 37 6.63 -16.80 0.91
C THR A 37 5.37 -16.21 1.52
N LYS A 38 5.37 -15.93 2.83
CA LYS A 38 4.21 -15.32 3.49
C LYS A 38 3.92 -13.91 2.99
N ILE A 39 4.94 -13.07 2.79
CA ILE A 39 4.74 -11.73 2.22
C ILE A 39 4.11 -11.87 0.84
N LYS A 40 4.69 -12.69 -0.03
CA LYS A 40 4.17 -12.92 -1.39
C LYS A 40 2.74 -13.45 -1.38
N GLU A 41 2.39 -14.37 -0.49
CA GLU A 41 1.04 -14.93 -0.36
C GLU A 41 0.00 -13.84 -0.05
N PHE A 42 0.34 -12.87 0.79
CA PHE A 42 -0.61 -11.83 1.22
C PHE A 42 -0.64 -10.61 0.30
N THR A 43 0.42 -10.37 -0.47
CA THR A 43 0.54 -9.20 -1.34
C THR A 43 0.46 -9.52 -2.84
N ASN A 44 0.27 -10.80 -3.20
CA ASN A 44 0.29 -11.30 -4.57
C ASN A 44 -0.68 -10.54 -5.48
N ASP A 45 -0.33 -10.37 -6.75
CA ASP A 45 -1.19 -9.76 -7.77
C ASP A 45 -2.40 -10.62 -8.15
N THR A 46 -2.33 -11.94 -7.92
CA THR A 46 -3.47 -12.87 -8.09
C THR A 46 -4.50 -12.79 -6.98
N ASN A 47 -4.21 -12.10 -5.88
CA ASN A 47 -5.17 -11.91 -4.78
C ASN A 47 -6.30 -10.96 -5.21
N PRO A 48 -7.48 -11.06 -4.58
CA PRO A 48 -8.59 -10.15 -4.87
C PRO A 48 -8.21 -8.69 -4.53
N THR A 49 -8.59 -7.77 -5.43
CA THR A 49 -8.53 -6.32 -5.17
C THR A 49 -9.84 -5.84 -4.54
N ASP A 50 -10.95 -6.43 -4.96
CA ASP A 50 -12.28 -6.17 -4.42
C ASP A 50 -12.67 -7.25 -3.41
N PRO A 51 -13.39 -6.88 -2.34
CA PRO A 51 -13.85 -7.85 -1.35
C PRO A 51 -14.77 -8.88 -2.01
N THR A 52 -14.36 -10.13 -2.00
CA THR A 52 -15.22 -11.26 -2.37
C THR A 52 -16.24 -11.50 -1.27
N ASN A 53 -17.53 -11.54 -1.60
CA ASN A 53 -18.62 -11.96 -0.71
C ASN A 53 -18.88 -11.09 0.54
N ASN A 54 -18.64 -9.78 0.49
CA ASN A 54 -18.89 -8.87 1.63
C ASN A 54 -18.12 -9.21 2.93
N GLU A 55 -17.13 -10.09 2.87
CA GLU A 55 -16.29 -10.39 4.03
C GLU A 55 -15.30 -9.25 4.27
N ALA A 56 -15.46 -8.54 5.40
CA ALA A 56 -14.59 -7.44 5.80
C ALA A 56 -13.14 -7.88 6.06
N HIS A 57 -12.86 -9.18 6.20
CA HIS A 57 -11.58 -9.73 6.65
C HIS A 57 -10.74 -10.42 5.57
N VAL A 58 -10.88 -10.00 4.31
CA VAL A 58 -9.96 -10.47 3.26
C VAL A 58 -8.60 -9.78 3.44
N LEU A 59 -7.68 -10.50 4.12
CA LEU A 59 -6.31 -10.05 4.42
C LEU A 59 -5.34 -10.23 3.25
N ARG A 60 -5.65 -11.15 2.33
CA ARG A 60 -4.84 -11.39 1.12
C ARG A 60 -5.33 -10.45 0.02
N ARG A 61 -4.49 -9.51 -0.42
CA ARG A 61 -4.87 -8.49 -1.39
C ARG A 61 -3.82 -8.31 -2.46
N ASN A 62 -4.27 -7.95 -3.67
CA ASN A 62 -3.38 -7.39 -4.67
C ASN A 62 -2.95 -6.01 -4.19
N SER A 63 -1.81 -5.95 -3.51
CA SER A 63 -1.33 -4.73 -2.85
C SER A 63 -1.05 -3.62 -3.87
N LYS A 64 -0.58 -4.00 -5.07
CA LYS A 64 -0.27 -3.07 -6.17
C LYS A 64 -1.51 -2.43 -6.78
N GLU A 65 -2.59 -3.18 -6.99
CA GLU A 65 -3.84 -2.62 -7.52
C GLU A 65 -4.64 -1.91 -6.42
N ASN A 66 -4.55 -2.38 -5.18
CA ASN A 66 -5.32 -1.83 -4.07
C ASN A 66 -4.95 -0.36 -3.77
N ILE A 67 -3.68 0.04 -3.95
CA ILE A 67 -3.26 1.44 -3.73
C ILE A 67 -3.96 2.45 -4.65
N LYS A 68 -4.44 2.02 -5.83
CA LYS A 68 -5.15 2.88 -6.80
C LYS A 68 -6.65 2.57 -6.86
N ARG A 69 -7.15 1.68 -6.01
CA ARG A 69 -8.56 1.24 -6.03
C ARG A 69 -9.54 2.40 -5.85
N TRP A 70 -9.19 3.38 -5.02
CA TRP A 70 -10.05 4.55 -4.77
C TRP A 70 -10.37 5.33 -6.06
N LYS A 71 -9.46 5.38 -7.04
CA LYS A 71 -9.70 5.99 -8.36
C LYS A 71 -10.77 5.28 -9.19
N LYS A 72 -11.01 3.99 -8.92
CA LYS A 72 -12.05 3.18 -9.57
C LYS A 72 -13.39 3.25 -8.83
N VAL A 73 -13.36 3.55 -7.53
CA VAL A 73 -14.54 3.52 -6.65
C VAL A 73 -15.20 4.89 -6.53
N LEU A 74 -14.40 5.95 -6.50
CA LEU A 74 -14.88 7.32 -6.37
C LEU A 74 -15.11 7.93 -7.75
N SER A 75 -16.12 8.78 -7.84
CA SER A 75 -16.35 9.62 -9.01
C SER A 75 -15.28 10.71 -9.12
N TYR A 76 -15.10 11.24 -10.33
CA TYR A 76 -14.17 12.34 -10.59
C TYR A 76 -14.42 13.54 -9.66
N HIS A 77 -15.69 13.90 -9.41
CA HIS A 77 -16.03 15.02 -8.55
C HIS A 77 -15.66 14.77 -7.08
N GLU A 78 -15.82 13.54 -6.59
CA GLU A 78 -15.39 13.17 -5.23
C GLU A 78 -13.86 13.22 -5.10
N ILE A 79 -13.14 12.74 -6.12
CA ILE A 79 -11.68 12.78 -6.16
C ILE A 79 -11.19 14.23 -6.14
N GLU A 80 -11.75 15.08 -7.00
CA GLU A 80 -11.44 16.51 -7.04
C GLU A 80 -11.74 17.17 -5.70
N LYS A 81 -12.88 16.84 -5.08
CA LYS A 81 -13.26 17.41 -3.79
C LYS A 81 -12.28 17.01 -2.67
N ILE A 82 -11.87 15.75 -2.62
CA ILE A 82 -10.87 15.27 -1.66
C ILE A 82 -9.52 15.96 -1.91
N ARG A 83 -9.13 16.11 -3.18
CA ARG A 83 -7.90 16.84 -3.56
C ARG A 83 -7.94 18.26 -3.04
N GLU A 84 -8.98 19.04 -3.35
CA GLU A 84 -9.14 20.42 -2.87
C GLU A 84 -8.97 20.54 -1.35
N ILE A 85 -9.59 19.63 -0.59
CA ILE A 85 -9.56 19.65 0.88
C ILE A 85 -8.17 19.30 1.41
N THR A 86 -7.46 18.37 0.76
CA THR A 86 -6.20 17.81 1.27
C THR A 86 -4.94 18.41 0.63
N GLU A 87 -5.08 19.20 -0.43
CA GLU A 87 -4.01 19.75 -1.29
C GLU A 87 -2.87 20.38 -0.48
N ASN A 88 -3.20 21.13 0.57
CA ASN A 88 -2.23 21.82 1.44
C ASN A 88 -1.15 20.88 2.01
N LEU A 89 -1.53 19.63 2.28
CA LEU A 89 -0.65 18.58 2.76
C LEU A 89 -0.23 17.63 1.63
N ALA A 90 -1.17 17.23 0.78
CA ALA A 90 -0.95 16.20 -0.24
C ALA A 90 0.14 16.58 -1.25
N LYS A 91 0.21 17.85 -1.66
CA LYS A 91 1.23 18.35 -2.61
C LYS A 91 2.69 18.17 -2.15
N ARG A 92 2.92 17.88 -0.86
CA ARG A 92 4.26 17.57 -0.32
C ARG A 92 4.70 16.13 -0.63
N TYR A 93 3.77 15.26 -0.99
CA TYR A 93 3.99 13.81 -1.11
C TYR A 93 3.49 13.20 -2.42
N TYR A 94 2.60 13.90 -3.13
CA TYR A 94 1.93 13.44 -4.35
C TYR A 94 2.00 14.53 -5.43
N LEU A 95 2.16 14.08 -6.68
CA LEU A 95 2.09 14.90 -7.88
C LEU A 95 0.66 14.95 -8.42
N ASP A 96 0.40 15.87 -9.34
CA ASP A 96 -0.88 15.98 -10.03
C ASP A 96 -1.29 14.69 -10.76
N GLU A 97 -0.30 13.97 -11.30
CA GLU A 97 -0.48 12.66 -11.95
C GLU A 97 -0.85 11.51 -11.00
N ASP A 98 -0.63 11.70 -9.68
CA ASP A 98 -0.99 10.71 -8.67
C ASP A 98 -2.49 10.73 -8.33
N TRP A 99 -3.23 11.78 -8.72
CA TRP A 99 -4.69 11.91 -8.53
C TRP A 99 -5.50 11.23 -9.62
#